data_AF-A0A2H0AX67-F1
#
_entry.id   AF-A0A2H0AX67-F1
#
_cell.length_a   1.000
_cell.length_b   1.000
_cell.length_c   1.000
_cell.angle_alpha   90.00
_cell.angle_beta   90.00
_cell.angle_gamma   90.00
#
_symmetry.space_group_name_H-M   'P 1'
#
loop_
_entity.id
_entity.type
_entity.pdbx_description
1 polymer ?
#
loop_
_entity_poly.entity_id
_entity_poly.type
_entity_poly.pdbx_seq_one_letter_code
_entity_poly.pdbx_strand_id
1 'polypeptide(L)'
;MIRVIIDLYGVRANQAHDIVVENEPQYIDSRLKIREAILRDNDLVVVVKNKRIGNWYESLKDYSSSAVKVERISPKSILIEELDLPPSLAMSFPLNDNEIIELNLIGKAKTFPPKSRLATPRDVENWILSACIDRCWGEVNPTLTHFFKIVSYFLSGEKEPTSPSSLKKLVDKRKGEWLNSSVGDAYSWLFKDPIGNGFLVYGLQVLRNYEDPMKQKILAEIASRKSIQPITKYIDQISPCECGDKIQKKGEFSDLIEIKWKNSLQDKLQFNISQIRQEEKDKILKERFEQIINDVAVKMSGKIAGEIDALQIFIKKNPLYFNERLFNLI
;
A
#
# COMPACT_ATOMS: atom_id res chain seq x y z
N MET A 1 18.04 46.98 1.69
CA MET A 1 18.65 45.64 1.86
C MET A 1 18.42 44.76 0.63
N ILE A 2 19.50 44.29 0.02
CA ILE A 2 19.47 43.39 -1.14
C ILE A 2 19.46 41.94 -0.66
N ARG A 3 18.55 41.12 -1.21
CA ARG A 3 18.45 39.70 -0.91
C ARG A 3 18.71 38.87 -2.15
N VAL A 4 19.68 37.98 -2.08
CA VAL A 4 19.95 36.98 -3.11
C VAL A 4 19.55 35.62 -2.57
N ILE A 5 18.52 35.03 -3.18
CA ILE A 5 17.92 33.76 -2.79
C ILE A 5 18.34 32.71 -3.81
N ILE A 6 19.17 31.75 -3.41
CA ILE A 6 19.55 30.61 -4.24
C ILE A 6 18.52 29.50 -4.05
N ASP A 7 17.59 29.36 -4.99
CA ASP A 7 16.52 28.37 -5.01
C ASP A 7 16.71 27.37 -6.16
N LEU A 8 17.63 26.43 -5.97
CA LEU A 8 17.98 25.43 -6.98
C LEU A 8 16.88 24.39 -7.24
N TYR A 9 15.88 24.35 -6.37
CA TYR A 9 14.83 23.34 -6.36
C TYR A 9 13.47 23.92 -6.77
N GLY A 10 13.39 25.23 -6.99
CA GLY A 10 12.17 25.92 -7.40
C GLY A 10 11.03 25.82 -6.38
N VAL A 11 11.36 25.71 -5.08
CA VAL A 11 10.36 25.53 -4.01
C VAL A 11 9.65 26.83 -3.69
N ARG A 12 10.31 27.97 -3.90
CA ARG A 12 9.73 29.29 -3.66
C ARG A 12 8.96 29.76 -4.89
N ALA A 13 7.72 30.18 -4.68
CA ALA A 13 6.97 30.92 -5.70
C ALA A 13 7.61 32.28 -5.96
N ASN A 14 7.83 32.60 -7.24
CA ASN A 14 8.37 33.90 -7.64
C ASN A 14 7.30 34.99 -7.46
N GLN A 15 7.70 36.15 -6.99
CA GLN A 15 6.89 37.36 -6.91
C GLN A 15 7.13 38.22 -8.16
N ALA A 16 6.15 39.07 -8.52
CA ALA A 16 6.21 39.87 -9.75
C ALA A 16 7.42 40.82 -9.84
N HIS A 17 8.00 41.18 -8.70
CA HIS A 17 9.15 42.08 -8.60
C HIS A 17 10.49 41.35 -8.40
N ASP A 18 10.50 40.01 -8.38
CA ASP A 18 11.73 39.23 -8.28
C ASP A 18 12.53 39.29 -9.58
N ILE A 19 13.85 39.47 -9.48
CA ILE A 19 14.75 39.24 -10.61
C ILE A 19 15.11 37.75 -10.63
N VAL A 20 14.63 37.02 -11.63
CA VAL A 20 14.87 35.58 -11.77
C VAL A 20 16.09 35.33 -12.65
N VAL A 21 17.01 34.50 -12.16
CA VAL A 21 18.28 34.15 -12.81
C VAL A 21 18.36 32.64 -13.04
N GLU A 22 18.25 32.25 -14.30
CA GLU A 22 18.28 30.87 -14.80
C GLU A 22 19.44 30.62 -15.79
N ASN A 23 19.98 31.67 -16.39
CA ASN A 23 21.06 31.59 -17.39
C ASN A 23 22.11 32.72 -17.25
N GLU A 24 23.21 32.60 -17.99
CA GLU A 24 24.37 33.50 -17.89
C GLU A 24 24.05 34.96 -18.26
N PRO A 25 23.27 35.28 -19.32
CA PRO A 25 22.87 36.67 -19.60
C PRO A 25 22.12 37.33 -18.44
N GLN A 26 21.17 36.60 -17.82
CA GLN A 26 20.43 37.09 -16.66
C GLN A 26 21.36 37.30 -15.45
N TYR A 27 22.38 36.46 -15.27
CA TYR A 27 23.40 36.66 -14.23
C TYR A 27 24.15 37.99 -14.41
N ILE A 28 24.58 38.30 -15.63
CA ILE A 28 25.28 39.56 -15.91
C ILE A 28 24.38 40.77 -15.60
N ASP A 29 23.14 40.75 -16.11
CA ASP A 29 22.16 41.83 -15.89
C ASP A 29 21.84 42.04 -14.40
N SER A 30 21.52 40.96 -13.70
CA SER A 30 21.24 40.99 -12.26
C SER A 30 22.42 41.48 -11.41
N ARG A 31 23.67 41.15 -11.77
CA ARG A 31 24.87 41.69 -11.09
C ARG A 31 25.02 43.20 -11.24
N LEU A 32 24.70 43.75 -12.41
CA LEU A 32 24.69 45.19 -12.64
C LEU A 32 23.61 45.86 -11.78
N LYS A 33 22.38 45.31 -11.78
CA LYS A 33 21.27 45.80 -10.96
C LYS A 33 21.57 45.77 -9.46
N ILE A 34 22.25 44.73 -8.97
CA ILE A 34 22.71 44.66 -7.58
C ILE A 34 23.68 45.80 -7.28
N ARG A 35 24.67 46.05 -8.14
CA ARG A 35 25.65 47.13 -7.93
C ARG A 35 24.98 48.50 -7.89
N GLU A 36 24.02 48.75 -8.77
CA GLU A 36 23.24 49.99 -8.77
C GLU A 36 22.38 50.13 -7.51
N ALA A 37 21.76 49.04 -7.06
CA ALA A 37 20.96 49.02 -5.84
C ALA A 37 21.80 49.31 -4.59
N ILE A 38 23.05 48.80 -4.52
CA ILE A 38 23.98 49.11 -3.42
C ILE A 38 24.28 50.62 -3.37
N LEU A 39 24.57 51.23 -4.53
CA LEU A 39 24.93 52.65 -4.59
C LEU A 39 23.75 53.58 -4.27
N ARG A 40 22.53 53.14 -4.56
CA ARG A 40 21.29 53.93 -4.38
C ARG A 40 20.53 53.59 -3.10
N ASP A 41 21.05 52.67 -2.29
CA ASP A 41 20.38 52.12 -1.10
C ASP A 41 18.96 51.62 -1.36
N ASN A 42 18.78 50.89 -2.47
CA ASN A 42 17.50 50.34 -2.87
C ASN A 42 17.36 48.87 -2.47
N ASP A 43 16.13 48.48 -2.14
CA ASP A 43 15.76 47.08 -1.95
C ASP A 43 15.71 46.33 -3.28
N LEU A 44 16.22 45.10 -3.27
CA LEU A 44 16.23 44.23 -4.45
C LEU A 44 16.17 42.77 -4.01
N VAL A 45 15.36 41.98 -4.70
CA VAL A 45 15.32 40.52 -4.52
C VAL A 45 15.74 39.84 -5.81
N VAL A 46 16.77 39.01 -5.73
CA VAL A 46 17.28 38.21 -6.83
C VAL A 46 17.10 36.73 -6.50
N VAL A 47 16.47 35.98 -7.38
CA VAL A 47 16.17 34.56 -7.21
C VAL A 47 16.97 33.76 -8.23
N VAL A 48 17.88 32.93 -7.76
CA VAL A 48 18.79 32.16 -8.61
C VAL A 48 18.34 30.71 -8.66
N LYS A 49 17.94 30.24 -9.84
CA LYS A 49 17.42 28.88 -10.05
C LYS A 49 18.42 27.94 -10.74
N ASN A 50 19.56 28.47 -11.18
CA ASN A 50 20.60 27.69 -11.84
C ASN A 50 21.73 27.29 -10.86
N LYS A 51 22.03 26.00 -10.78
CA LYS A 51 23.04 25.43 -9.87
C LYS A 51 24.45 25.98 -10.10
N ARG A 52 24.88 26.16 -11.35
CA ARG A 52 26.23 26.67 -11.68
C ARG A 52 26.35 28.13 -11.28
N ILE A 53 25.32 28.91 -11.58
CA ILE A 53 25.27 30.36 -11.32
C ILE A 53 25.11 30.65 -9.82
N GLY A 54 24.35 29.83 -9.09
CA GLY A 54 24.16 29.99 -7.64
C GLY A 54 25.49 30.08 -6.88
N ASN A 55 26.50 29.31 -7.29
CA ASN A 55 27.81 29.37 -6.66
C ASN A 55 28.58 30.67 -6.96
N TRP A 56 28.30 31.36 -8.07
CA TRP A 56 28.94 32.63 -8.39
C TRP A 56 28.45 33.76 -7.47
N TYR A 57 27.22 33.65 -6.98
CA TYR A 57 26.62 34.57 -6.03
C TYR A 57 27.20 34.49 -4.62
N GLU A 58 27.93 33.43 -4.29
CA GLU A 58 28.62 33.30 -3.00
C GLU A 58 29.65 34.42 -2.80
N SER A 59 30.24 34.94 -3.90
CA SER A 59 31.14 36.11 -3.87
C SER A 59 30.51 37.39 -3.31
N LEU A 60 29.18 37.49 -3.24
CA LEU A 60 28.50 38.64 -2.65
C LEU A 60 28.51 38.62 -1.12
N LYS A 61 28.86 37.50 -0.49
CA LYS A 61 28.98 37.42 0.97
C LYS A 61 30.11 38.28 1.52
N ASP A 62 31.09 38.65 0.68
CA ASP A 62 32.21 39.51 1.04
C ASP A 62 31.81 41.00 1.12
N TYR A 63 30.63 41.37 0.61
CA TYR A 63 30.06 42.71 0.82
C TYR A 63 29.55 42.83 2.26
N SER A 64 29.50 44.06 2.79
CA SER A 64 28.95 44.31 4.14
C SER A 64 27.62 43.58 4.32
N SER A 65 27.52 42.78 5.37
CA SER A 65 26.33 41.97 5.69
C SER A 65 25.06 42.82 5.90
N SER A 66 25.22 44.14 6.10
CA SER A 66 24.14 45.12 6.15
C SER A 66 23.55 45.47 4.76
N ALA A 67 24.31 45.30 3.67
CA ALA A 67 23.90 45.70 2.33
C ALA A 67 23.34 44.53 1.50
N VAL A 68 24.00 43.37 1.54
CA VAL A 68 23.61 42.17 0.77
C VAL A 68 23.51 40.95 1.67
N LYS A 69 22.39 40.24 1.56
CA LYS A 69 22.15 38.96 2.23
C LYS A 69 22.01 37.86 1.19
N VAL A 70 22.92 36.88 1.22
CA VAL A 70 22.86 35.69 0.36
C VAL A 70 22.29 34.52 1.18
N GLU A 71 21.12 34.03 0.78
CA GLU A 71 20.40 32.93 1.41
C GLU A 71 20.30 31.76 0.43
N ARG A 72 20.51 30.53 0.92
CA ARG A 72 20.29 29.32 0.13
C ARG A 72 19.06 28.60 0.66
N ILE A 73 18.11 28.32 -0.22
CA ILE A 73 16.94 27.53 0.13
C ILE A 73 17.35 26.06 0.20
N SER A 74 17.07 25.45 1.35
CA SER A 74 17.18 24.01 1.58
C SER A 74 15.76 23.43 1.70
N PRO A 75 15.33 22.57 0.75
CA PRO A 75 14.11 21.79 0.89
C PRO A 75 13.94 21.11 2.24
N LYS A 76 15.04 20.61 2.82
CA LYS A 76 15.08 20.04 4.18
C LYS A 76 14.66 21.03 5.23
N SER A 77 15.17 22.26 5.17
CA SER A 77 14.83 23.31 6.14
C SER A 77 13.36 23.71 6.05
N ILE A 78 12.81 23.81 4.84
CA ILE A 78 11.39 24.08 4.62
C ILE A 78 10.53 22.93 5.17
N LEU A 79 10.90 21.68 4.90
CA LEU A 79 10.17 20.52 5.41
C LEU A 79 10.20 20.45 6.94
N ILE A 80 11.35 20.76 7.56
CA ILE A 80 11.51 20.80 9.02
C ILE A 80 10.56 21.83 9.64
N GLU A 81 10.45 23.01 9.03
CA GLU A 81 9.53 24.06 9.47
C GLU A 81 8.06 23.64 9.29
N GLU A 82 7.71 23.09 8.13
CA GLU A 82 6.35 22.61 7.83
C GLU A 82 5.89 21.50 8.79
N LEU A 83 6.82 20.65 9.25
CA LEU A 83 6.57 19.58 10.22
C LEU A 83 6.72 20.01 11.69
N ASP A 84 7.06 21.27 11.97
CA ASP A 84 7.37 21.80 13.31
C ASP A 84 8.37 20.92 14.09
N LEU A 85 9.46 20.52 13.42
CA LEU A 85 10.46 19.64 14.04
C LEU A 85 11.43 20.41 14.95
N PRO A 86 11.72 19.88 16.16
CA PRO A 86 12.74 20.47 17.03
C PRO A 86 14.14 20.40 16.39
N PRO A 87 15.05 21.33 16.73
CA PRO A 87 16.40 21.39 16.13
C PRO A 87 17.22 20.10 16.23
N SER A 88 17.02 19.31 17.29
CA SER A 88 17.68 18.01 17.47
C SER A 88 17.30 17.01 16.37
N LEU A 89 16.03 16.98 15.96
CA LEU A 89 15.54 16.09 14.89
C LEU A 89 15.88 16.63 13.50
N ALA A 90 15.92 17.95 13.33
CA ALA A 90 16.35 18.60 12.10
C ALA A 90 17.75 18.13 11.65
N MET A 91 18.69 18.05 12.60
CA MET A 91 20.06 17.60 12.32
C MET A 91 20.11 16.12 11.93
N SER A 92 19.32 15.26 12.58
CA SER A 92 19.30 13.81 12.34
C SER A 92 18.32 13.36 11.26
N PHE A 93 17.67 14.28 10.54
CA PHE A 93 16.64 13.93 9.57
C PHE A 93 17.24 13.07 8.42
N PRO A 94 16.60 11.94 8.07
CA PRO A 94 17.26 10.84 7.34
C PRO A 94 17.44 11.07 5.83
N LEU A 95 16.90 12.16 5.29
CA LEU A 95 16.92 12.45 3.85
C LEU A 95 17.60 13.79 3.56
N ASN A 96 18.25 13.88 2.40
CA ASN A 96 18.86 15.12 1.91
C ASN A 96 17.89 15.94 1.04
N ASP A 97 18.30 17.16 0.67
CA ASP A 97 17.48 18.10 -0.12
C ASP A 97 16.98 17.50 -1.44
N ASN A 98 17.80 16.75 -2.17
CA ASN A 98 17.40 16.14 -3.44
C ASN A 98 16.33 15.06 -3.22
N GLU A 99 16.51 14.22 -2.21
CA GLU A 99 15.58 13.12 -1.88
C GLU A 99 14.23 13.67 -1.40
N ILE A 100 14.23 14.77 -0.67
CA ILE A 100 13.02 15.46 -0.20
C ILE A 100 12.19 15.97 -1.38
N ILE A 101 12.85 16.47 -2.43
CA ILE A 101 12.20 16.92 -3.66
C ILE A 101 11.73 15.74 -4.51
N GLU A 102 12.57 14.73 -4.72
CA GLU A 102 12.22 13.51 -5.46
C GLU A 102 10.97 12.84 -4.88
N LEU A 103 10.87 12.78 -3.55
CA LEU A 103 9.73 12.19 -2.84
C LEU A 103 8.55 13.14 -2.63
N ASN A 104 8.66 14.40 -3.07
CA ASN A 104 7.68 15.46 -2.85
C ASN A 104 7.23 15.57 -1.38
N LEU A 105 8.17 15.49 -0.44
CA LEU A 105 7.83 15.42 0.99
C LEU A 105 7.23 16.72 1.52
N ILE A 106 7.61 17.88 0.97
CA ILE A 106 7.02 19.18 1.33
C ILE A 106 5.54 19.21 0.94
N GLY A 107 5.19 18.74 -0.26
CA GLY A 107 3.80 18.62 -0.68
C GLY A 107 3.04 17.63 0.20
N LYS A 108 3.65 16.48 0.51
CA LYS A 108 3.05 15.45 1.37
C LYS A 108 2.83 15.91 2.81
N ALA A 109 3.70 16.74 3.38
CA ALA A 109 3.48 17.32 4.71
C ALA A 109 2.19 18.14 4.78
N LYS A 110 1.81 18.80 3.68
CA LYS A 110 0.57 19.59 3.58
C LYS A 110 -0.66 18.73 3.40
N THR A 111 -0.59 17.72 2.54
CA THR A 111 -1.75 16.85 2.24
C THR A 111 -1.92 15.71 3.23
N PHE A 112 -0.84 15.32 3.91
CA PHE A 112 -0.76 14.21 4.85
C PHE A 112 0.10 14.59 6.07
N PRO A 113 -0.35 15.57 6.88
CA PRO A 113 0.39 15.99 8.06
C PRO A 113 0.45 14.86 9.10
N PRO A 114 1.49 14.84 9.94
CA PRO A 114 1.58 13.87 11.03
C PRO A 114 0.40 14.05 12.00
N LYS A 115 -0.20 12.94 12.46
CA LYS A 115 -1.36 12.96 13.37
C LYS A 115 -1.04 13.52 14.76
N SER A 116 0.22 13.46 15.14
CA SER A 116 0.75 13.92 16.42
C SER A 116 2.13 14.51 16.20
N ARG A 117 2.59 15.33 17.15
CA ARG A 117 3.93 15.90 17.11
C ARG A 117 4.99 14.80 16.99
N LEU A 118 5.92 14.97 16.06
CA LEU A 118 7.04 14.06 15.86
C LEU A 118 8.12 14.37 16.91
N ALA A 119 8.30 13.48 17.88
CA ALA A 119 9.16 13.73 19.04
C ALA A 119 10.49 12.98 18.99
N THR A 120 10.57 11.92 18.20
CA THR A 120 11.75 11.06 18.07
C THR A 120 12.18 10.88 16.61
N PRO A 121 13.45 10.48 16.35
CA PRO A 121 13.88 10.13 15.00
C PRO A 121 13.01 9.03 14.38
N ARG A 122 12.53 8.09 15.21
CA ARG A 122 11.66 7.01 14.78
C ARG A 122 10.29 7.52 14.32
N ASP A 123 9.73 8.54 14.96
CA ASP A 123 8.46 9.13 14.53
C ASP A 123 8.59 9.76 13.13
N VAL A 124 9.71 10.43 12.88
CA VAL A 124 10.03 11.00 11.56
C VAL A 124 10.16 9.90 10.51
N GLU A 125 10.91 8.83 10.79
CA GLU A 125 11.04 7.68 9.89
C GLU A 125 9.67 7.03 9.59
N ASN A 126 8.83 6.84 10.62
CA ASN A 126 7.49 6.27 10.48
C ASN A 126 6.57 7.15 9.64
N TRP A 127 6.63 8.48 9.83
CA TRP A 127 5.86 9.41 9.00
C TRP A 127 6.33 9.37 7.54
N ILE A 128 7.64 9.37 7.28
CA ILE A 128 8.20 9.25 5.92
C ILE A 128 7.70 7.96 5.25
N LEU A 129 7.79 6.82 5.93
CA LEU A 129 7.30 5.54 5.40
C LEU A 129 5.79 5.58 5.12
N SER A 130 5.00 6.16 6.03
CA SER A 130 3.54 6.32 5.86
C SER A 130 3.18 7.20 4.67
N ALA A 131 3.89 8.30 4.48
CA ALA A 131 3.61 9.29 3.44
C ALA A 131 4.15 8.85 2.07
N CYS A 132 5.22 8.05 2.04
CA CYS A 132 5.88 7.61 0.81
C CYS A 132 5.39 6.27 0.27
N ILE A 133 4.89 5.40 1.13
CA ILE A 133 4.56 4.02 0.76
C ILE A 133 3.08 3.78 1.04
N ASP A 134 2.76 3.46 2.28
CA ASP A 134 1.40 3.36 2.80
C ASP A 134 1.44 3.48 4.32
N ARG A 135 0.30 3.86 4.93
CA ARG A 135 0.15 4.00 6.38
C ARG A 135 0.63 2.78 7.16
N CYS A 136 0.42 1.57 6.65
CA CYS A 136 0.86 0.36 7.34
C CYS A 136 2.39 0.35 7.55
N TRP A 137 3.18 0.88 6.62
CA TRP A 137 4.65 0.89 6.74
C TRP A 137 5.18 1.74 7.90
N GLY A 138 4.43 2.75 8.35
CA GLY A 138 4.79 3.57 9.50
C GLY A 138 4.21 3.08 10.84
N GLU A 139 3.48 1.97 10.89
CA GLU A 139 2.91 1.47 12.15
C GLU A 139 4.01 0.87 13.04
N VAL A 140 4.08 1.31 14.30
CA VAL A 140 5.19 1.00 15.23
C VAL A 140 5.21 -0.47 15.68
N ASN A 141 4.04 -1.08 15.86
CA ASN A 141 3.90 -2.38 16.51
C ASN A 141 3.55 -3.49 15.51
N PRO A 142 4.49 -4.41 15.19
CA PRO A 142 4.23 -5.56 14.34
C PRO A 142 3.36 -6.60 15.06
N THR A 143 2.05 -6.37 15.05
CA THR A 143 1.04 -7.35 15.47
C THR A 143 0.59 -8.21 14.29
N LEU A 144 -0.17 -9.27 14.56
CA LEU A 144 -0.78 -10.07 13.50
C LEU A 144 -1.76 -9.24 12.65
N THR A 145 -2.50 -8.30 13.26
CA THR A 145 -3.33 -7.35 12.53
C THR A 145 -2.52 -6.48 11.58
N HIS A 146 -1.35 -5.99 12.03
CA HIS A 146 -0.44 -5.23 11.19
C HIS A 146 0.12 -6.08 10.04
N PHE A 147 0.43 -7.36 10.27
CA PHE A 147 0.83 -8.30 9.22
C PHE A 147 -0.19 -8.37 8.09
N PHE A 148 -1.49 -8.47 8.39
CA PHE A 148 -2.54 -8.51 7.37
C PHE A 148 -2.70 -7.20 6.58
N LYS A 149 -2.40 -6.05 7.18
CA LYS A 149 -2.33 -4.77 6.45
C LYS A 149 -1.19 -4.79 5.42
N ILE A 150 -0.02 -5.31 5.81
CA ILE A 150 1.12 -5.46 4.91
C ILE A 150 0.82 -6.47 3.78
N VAL A 151 0.12 -7.56 4.07
CA VAL A 151 -0.39 -8.48 3.03
C VAL A 151 -1.31 -7.74 2.07
N SER A 152 -2.26 -6.97 2.58
CA SER A 152 -3.21 -6.21 1.75
C SER A 152 -2.50 -5.18 0.87
N TYR A 153 -1.47 -4.52 1.39
CA TYR A 153 -0.61 -3.62 0.63
C TYR A 153 0.02 -4.33 -0.59
N PHE A 154 0.61 -5.52 -0.42
CA PHE A 154 1.16 -6.25 -1.57
C PHE A 154 0.09 -6.74 -2.56
N LEU A 155 -1.11 -7.06 -2.06
CA LEU A 155 -2.25 -7.49 -2.87
C LEU A 155 -3.03 -6.34 -3.52
N SER A 156 -2.71 -5.08 -3.23
CA SER A 156 -3.27 -3.94 -3.97
C SER A 156 -2.59 -3.74 -5.33
N GLY A 157 -1.47 -4.44 -5.57
CA GLY A 157 -0.60 -4.26 -6.74
C GLY A 157 0.44 -3.16 -6.56
N GLU A 158 0.54 -2.58 -5.37
CA GLU A 158 1.59 -1.62 -5.02
C GLU A 158 2.95 -2.32 -4.90
N LYS A 159 3.99 -1.60 -5.31
CA LYS A 159 5.37 -2.08 -5.28
C LYS A 159 6.15 -1.34 -4.22
N GLU A 160 7.06 -2.04 -3.57
CA GLU A 160 8.01 -1.38 -2.66
C GLU A 160 8.80 -0.30 -3.42
N PRO A 161 9.03 0.87 -2.81
CA PRO A 161 9.83 1.90 -3.44
C PRO A 161 11.28 1.42 -3.59
N THR A 162 11.82 1.55 -4.80
CA THR A 162 13.23 1.22 -5.10
C THR A 162 14.15 2.45 -5.07
N SER A 163 13.57 3.66 -5.03
CA SER A 163 14.27 4.95 -5.02
C SER A 163 13.54 5.94 -4.09
N PRO A 164 14.27 6.86 -3.43
CA PRO A 164 15.72 6.97 -3.34
C PRO A 164 16.36 5.95 -2.37
N SER A 165 17.68 5.81 -2.43
CA SER A 165 18.42 4.81 -1.64
C SER A 165 18.21 4.94 -0.12
N SER A 166 18.03 6.16 0.39
CA SER A 166 17.76 6.39 1.81
C SER A 166 16.36 5.91 2.21
N LEU A 167 15.35 6.04 1.34
CA LEU A 167 14.02 5.45 1.58
C LEU A 167 14.09 3.92 1.61
N LYS A 168 14.87 3.32 0.70
CA LYS A 168 15.11 1.86 0.72
C LYS A 168 15.77 1.41 2.03
N LYS A 169 16.75 2.15 2.54
CA LYS A 169 17.37 1.86 3.85
C LYS A 169 16.35 1.91 4.99
N LEU A 170 15.42 2.87 4.96
CA LEU A 170 14.33 2.93 5.95
C LEU A 170 13.40 1.71 5.85
N VAL A 171 13.05 1.29 4.63
CA VAL A 171 12.27 0.06 4.37
C VAL A 171 12.99 -1.17 4.92
N ASP A 172 14.27 -1.34 4.61
CA ASP A 172 15.06 -2.49 5.04
C ASP A 172 15.22 -2.52 6.57
N LYS A 173 15.47 -1.35 7.20
CA LYS A 173 15.48 -1.20 8.66
C LYS A 173 14.14 -1.62 9.26
N ARG A 174 13.02 -1.15 8.69
CA ARG A 174 11.67 -1.47 9.15
C ARG A 174 11.36 -2.97 9.05
N LYS A 175 11.72 -3.60 7.93
CA LYS A 175 11.62 -5.05 7.77
C LYS A 175 12.41 -5.79 8.84
N GLY A 176 13.67 -5.38 9.09
CA GLY A 176 14.50 -5.96 10.14
C GLY A 176 13.86 -5.91 11.53
N GLU A 177 13.22 -4.79 11.87
CA GLU A 177 12.47 -4.67 13.14
C GLU A 177 11.28 -5.65 13.21
N TRP A 178 10.53 -5.80 12.12
CA TRP A 178 9.39 -6.73 12.08
C TRP A 178 9.81 -8.20 12.16
N LEU A 179 10.93 -8.56 11.55
CA LEU A 179 11.50 -9.90 11.61
C LEU A 179 11.90 -10.32 13.04
N ASN A 180 12.19 -9.34 13.92
CA ASN A 180 12.53 -9.58 15.33
C ASN A 180 11.31 -9.59 16.26
N SER A 181 10.09 -9.56 15.72
CA SER A 181 8.84 -9.56 16.50
C SER A 181 8.30 -10.97 16.78
N SER A 182 7.24 -11.06 17.59
CA SER A 182 6.54 -12.33 17.89
C SER A 182 5.88 -12.98 16.67
N VAL A 183 5.68 -12.23 15.58
CA VAL A 183 5.17 -12.70 14.29
C VAL A 183 6.24 -12.61 13.18
N GLY A 184 7.51 -12.50 13.57
CA GLY A 184 8.63 -12.26 12.67
C GLY A 184 8.86 -13.37 11.64
N ASP A 185 8.49 -14.61 11.95
CA ASP A 185 8.57 -15.73 11.02
C ASP A 185 7.51 -15.65 9.91
N ALA A 186 6.31 -15.13 10.21
CA ALA A 186 5.30 -14.83 9.20
C ALA A 186 5.78 -13.73 8.24
N TYR A 187 6.42 -12.67 8.76
CA TYR A 187 7.05 -11.63 7.93
C TYR A 187 8.20 -12.19 7.07
N SER A 188 9.08 -13.00 7.67
CA SER A 188 10.19 -13.64 6.96
C SER A 188 9.69 -14.48 5.79
N TRP A 189 8.61 -15.21 6.01
CA TRP A 189 7.95 -15.99 4.97
C TRP A 189 7.33 -15.07 3.91
N LEU A 190 6.52 -14.09 4.29
CA LEU A 190 5.87 -13.16 3.36
C LEU A 190 6.89 -12.51 2.42
N PHE A 191 8.00 -11.98 2.96
CA PHE A 191 8.98 -11.24 2.16
C PHE A 191 9.79 -12.08 1.15
N LYS A 192 9.72 -13.41 1.18
CA LYS A 192 10.35 -14.27 0.15
C LYS A 192 9.62 -14.19 -1.20
N ASP A 193 8.30 -14.05 -1.16
CA ASP A 193 7.43 -13.85 -2.32
C ASP A 193 6.19 -13.06 -1.87
N PRO A 194 6.28 -11.72 -1.74
CA PRO A 194 5.23 -10.92 -1.12
C PRO A 194 3.85 -11.09 -1.75
N ILE A 195 3.81 -11.20 -3.08
CA ILE A 195 2.56 -11.36 -3.83
C ILE A 195 2.05 -12.80 -3.73
N GLY A 196 2.90 -13.80 -4.00
CA GLY A 196 2.48 -15.20 -3.93
C GLY A 196 2.08 -15.62 -2.52
N ASN A 197 2.91 -15.31 -1.53
CA ASN A 197 2.62 -15.62 -0.13
C ASN A 197 1.47 -14.78 0.41
N GLY A 198 1.37 -13.51 0.04
CA GLY A 198 0.18 -12.69 0.35
C GLY A 198 -1.09 -13.32 -0.20
N PHE A 199 -1.05 -13.84 -1.43
CA PHE A 199 -2.20 -14.50 -2.04
C PHE A 199 -2.59 -15.80 -1.33
N LEU A 200 -1.61 -16.54 -0.80
CA LEU A 200 -1.89 -17.72 0.03
C LEU A 200 -2.59 -17.36 1.34
N VAL A 201 -2.23 -16.23 1.97
CA VAL A 201 -2.96 -15.71 3.14
C VAL A 201 -4.41 -15.39 2.78
N TYR A 202 -4.62 -14.68 1.68
CA TYR A 202 -5.96 -14.38 1.18
C TYR A 202 -6.76 -15.67 0.89
N GLY A 203 -6.15 -16.65 0.22
CA GLY A 203 -6.78 -17.92 -0.08
C GLY A 203 -7.19 -18.68 1.18
N LEU A 204 -6.33 -18.73 2.20
CA LEU A 204 -6.66 -19.36 3.48
C LEU A 204 -7.82 -18.69 4.20
N GLN A 205 -7.92 -17.36 4.11
CA GLN A 205 -9.03 -16.60 4.67
C GLN A 205 -10.35 -16.93 3.98
N VAL A 206 -10.36 -16.91 2.65
CA VAL A 206 -11.56 -17.25 1.85
C VAL A 206 -12.00 -18.68 2.16
N LEU A 207 -11.04 -19.60 2.28
CA LEU A 207 -11.29 -21.01 2.55
C LEU A 207 -11.56 -21.33 4.03
N ARG A 208 -11.57 -20.34 4.94
CA ARG A 208 -11.61 -20.57 6.39
C ARG A 208 -12.83 -21.39 6.82
N ASN A 209 -13.97 -21.18 6.18
CA ASN A 209 -15.23 -21.83 6.54
C ASN A 209 -15.50 -23.12 5.74
N TYR A 210 -14.66 -23.46 4.76
CA TYR A 210 -14.81 -24.67 3.96
C TYR A 210 -14.37 -25.91 4.75
N GLU A 211 -15.02 -27.06 4.48
CA GLU A 211 -14.66 -28.34 5.09
C GLU A 211 -13.21 -28.70 4.79
N ASP A 212 -12.50 -29.26 5.78
CA ASP A 212 -11.07 -29.58 5.69
C ASP A 212 -10.68 -30.37 4.42
N PRO A 213 -11.42 -31.41 3.97
CA PRO A 213 -11.09 -32.13 2.74
C PRO A 213 -11.12 -31.23 1.50
N MET A 214 -12.07 -30.30 1.41
CA MET A 214 -12.20 -29.37 0.29
C MET A 214 -11.12 -28.28 0.36
N LYS A 215 -10.89 -27.74 1.55
CA LYS A 215 -9.81 -26.79 1.82
C LYS A 215 -8.45 -27.37 1.42
N GLN A 216 -8.17 -28.63 1.78
CA GLN A 216 -6.93 -29.32 1.41
C GLN A 216 -6.80 -29.54 -0.10
N LYS A 217 -7.88 -29.91 -0.80
CA LYS A 217 -7.89 -30.07 -2.27
C LYS A 217 -7.56 -28.75 -2.97
N ILE A 218 -8.20 -27.65 -2.57
CA ILE A 218 -7.97 -26.32 -3.18
C ILE A 218 -6.55 -25.83 -2.84
N LEU A 219 -6.13 -25.95 -1.58
CA LEU A 219 -4.78 -25.53 -1.16
C LEU A 219 -3.67 -26.28 -1.89
N ALA A 220 -3.85 -27.57 -2.17
CA ALA A 220 -2.85 -28.37 -2.89
C ALA A 220 -2.61 -27.89 -4.33
N GLU A 221 -3.58 -27.22 -4.96
CA GLU A 221 -3.46 -26.70 -6.33
C GLU A 221 -2.87 -25.28 -6.38
N ILE A 222 -3.05 -24.50 -5.30
CA ILE A 222 -2.50 -23.13 -5.22
C ILE A 222 -1.12 -23.08 -4.54
N ALA A 223 -0.77 -24.07 -3.73
CA ALA A 223 0.49 -24.13 -3.01
C ALA A 223 0.90 -25.53 -2.55
N SER A 224 2.21 -25.76 -2.49
CA SER A 224 2.73 -26.94 -1.81
C SER A 224 2.52 -26.82 -0.29
N ARG A 225 2.17 -27.90 0.42
CA ARG A 225 1.98 -27.87 1.89
C ARG A 225 3.17 -27.28 2.67
N LYS A 226 4.40 -27.49 2.18
CA LYS A 226 5.63 -26.92 2.77
C LYS A 226 5.66 -25.39 2.73
N SER A 227 5.04 -24.78 1.71
CA SER A 227 4.99 -23.33 1.56
C SER A 227 4.05 -22.63 2.54
N ILE A 228 3.15 -23.34 3.24
CA ILE A 228 2.10 -22.73 4.07
C ILE A 228 2.35 -22.88 5.57
N GLN A 229 3.25 -23.80 5.99
CA GLN A 229 3.55 -24.07 7.40
C GLN A 229 3.80 -22.84 8.29
N PRO A 230 4.52 -21.79 7.84
CA PRO A 230 4.79 -20.63 8.68
C PRO A 230 3.53 -19.84 9.07
N ILE A 231 2.50 -19.85 8.21
CA ILE A 231 1.24 -19.14 8.47
C ILE A 231 0.14 -20.03 9.05
N THR A 232 0.29 -21.36 9.00
CA THR A 232 -0.76 -22.28 9.48
C THR A 232 -1.13 -22.10 10.95
N LYS A 233 -0.17 -21.75 11.81
CA LYS A 233 -0.40 -21.47 13.25
C LYS A 233 -1.24 -20.21 13.51
N TYR A 234 -1.40 -19.36 12.49
CA TYR A 234 -2.16 -18.11 12.58
C TYR A 234 -3.51 -18.19 11.87
N ILE A 235 -3.85 -19.33 11.24
CA ILE A 235 -5.05 -19.48 10.39
C ILE A 235 -6.34 -19.10 11.11
N ASP A 236 -6.50 -19.53 12.37
CA ASP A 236 -7.72 -19.28 13.13
C ASP A 236 -7.81 -17.84 13.65
N GLN A 237 -6.70 -17.10 13.58
CA GLN A 237 -6.58 -15.71 13.99
C GLN A 237 -6.50 -14.76 12.79
N ILE A 238 -6.76 -15.26 11.56
CA ILE A 238 -6.73 -14.44 10.35
C ILE A 238 -7.79 -13.35 10.44
N SER A 239 -7.31 -12.10 10.55
CA SER A 239 -8.14 -10.92 10.32
C SER A 239 -8.34 -10.76 8.81
N PRO A 240 -9.47 -10.18 8.37
CA PRO A 240 -9.68 -9.97 6.95
C PRO A 240 -8.57 -9.13 6.31
N CYS A 241 -7.89 -9.68 5.31
CA CYS A 241 -7.04 -8.94 4.38
C CYS A 241 -7.80 -8.65 3.08
N GLU A 242 -7.45 -7.53 2.46
CA GLU A 242 -8.05 -7.08 1.21
C GLU A 242 -7.18 -7.54 0.02
N CYS A 243 -7.82 -7.95 -1.06
CA CYS A 243 -7.16 -8.32 -2.31
C CYS A 243 -7.75 -7.48 -3.44
N GLY A 244 -6.93 -6.63 -4.05
CA GLY A 244 -7.36 -5.73 -5.10
C GLY A 244 -7.78 -6.48 -6.36
N ASP A 245 -8.74 -5.92 -7.09
CA ASP A 245 -9.28 -6.55 -8.32
C ASP A 245 -8.26 -6.65 -9.46
N LYS A 246 -7.15 -5.90 -9.35
CA LYS A 246 -6.03 -5.93 -10.30
C LYS A 246 -5.18 -7.21 -10.18
N ILE A 247 -5.35 -8.00 -9.12
CA ILE A 247 -4.64 -9.27 -8.97
C ILE A 247 -5.35 -10.32 -9.83
N GLN A 248 -4.81 -10.59 -11.02
CA GLN A 248 -5.35 -11.60 -11.95
C GLN A 248 -5.61 -12.96 -11.28
N LYS A 249 -4.71 -13.39 -10.39
CA LYS A 249 -4.86 -14.63 -9.61
C LYS A 249 -6.16 -14.70 -8.79
N LYS A 250 -6.76 -13.56 -8.41
CA LYS A 250 -8.02 -13.50 -7.65
C LYS A 250 -9.18 -14.10 -8.44
N GLY A 251 -9.27 -13.79 -9.74
CA GLY A 251 -10.29 -14.35 -10.63
C GLY A 251 -10.12 -15.86 -10.82
N GLU A 252 -8.90 -16.27 -11.20
CA GLU A 252 -8.53 -17.68 -11.40
C GLU A 252 -8.80 -18.53 -10.14
N PHE A 253 -8.54 -17.98 -8.96
CA PHE A 253 -8.82 -18.64 -7.69
C PHE A 253 -10.32 -18.74 -7.38
N SER A 254 -11.10 -17.71 -7.70
CA SER A 254 -12.55 -17.78 -7.57
C SER A 254 -13.14 -18.88 -8.45
N ASP A 255 -12.68 -18.97 -9.71
CA ASP A 255 -13.11 -20.00 -10.65
C ASP A 255 -12.71 -21.40 -10.16
N LEU A 256 -11.50 -21.54 -9.62
CA LEU A 256 -11.03 -22.80 -9.04
C LEU A 256 -11.92 -23.25 -7.86
N ILE A 257 -12.24 -22.34 -6.94
CA ILE A 257 -13.14 -22.64 -5.82
C ILE A 257 -14.49 -23.11 -6.36
N GLU A 258 -15.05 -22.40 -7.35
CA GLU A 258 -16.33 -22.73 -7.97
C GLU A 258 -16.30 -24.13 -8.61
N ILE A 259 -15.27 -24.47 -9.39
CA ILE A 259 -15.12 -25.79 -10.03
C ILE A 259 -15.03 -26.89 -8.97
N LYS A 260 -14.19 -26.73 -7.94
CA LYS A 260 -14.03 -27.76 -6.89
C LYS A 260 -15.29 -27.92 -6.06
N TRP A 261 -16.02 -26.84 -5.85
CA TRP A 261 -17.30 -26.88 -5.17
C TRP A 261 -18.34 -27.66 -5.97
N LYS A 262 -18.51 -27.34 -7.26
CA LYS A 262 -19.41 -28.07 -8.18
C LYS A 262 -19.11 -29.56 -8.21
N ASN A 263 -17.83 -29.93 -8.32
CA ASN A 263 -17.41 -31.33 -8.27
C ASN A 263 -17.73 -32.00 -6.93
N SER A 264 -17.50 -31.31 -5.81
CA SER A 264 -17.82 -31.86 -4.48
C SER A 264 -19.31 -32.04 -4.25
N LEU A 265 -20.15 -31.16 -4.80
CA LEU A 265 -21.60 -31.35 -4.80
C LEU A 265 -21.96 -32.57 -5.64
N GLN A 266 -21.46 -32.64 -6.87
CA GLN A 266 -21.71 -33.76 -7.76
C GLN A 266 -21.33 -35.11 -7.12
N ASP A 267 -20.19 -35.19 -6.43
CA ASP A 267 -19.76 -36.38 -5.69
C ASP A 267 -20.71 -36.74 -4.53
N LYS A 268 -21.12 -35.75 -3.71
CA LYS A 268 -22.10 -35.95 -2.62
C LYS A 268 -23.48 -36.36 -3.16
N LEU A 269 -23.74 -36.04 -4.42
CA LEU A 269 -24.98 -36.31 -5.15
C LEU A 269 -24.87 -37.46 -6.14
N GLN A 270 -23.76 -38.21 -6.18
CA GLN A 270 -23.69 -39.56 -6.78
C GLN A 270 -24.54 -40.52 -5.95
N PHE A 271 -25.83 -40.26 -6.02
CA PHE A 271 -26.92 -41.07 -5.58
C PHE A 271 -27.04 -42.16 -6.65
N ASN A 272 -27.14 -43.42 -6.23
CA ASN A 272 -27.53 -44.52 -7.12
C ASN A 272 -29.01 -44.34 -7.50
N ILE A 273 -29.29 -43.37 -8.36
CA ILE A 273 -30.63 -42.99 -8.84
C ILE A 273 -31.32 -44.19 -9.48
N SER A 274 -30.54 -45.13 -10.01
CA SER A 274 -30.95 -46.42 -10.54
C SER A 274 -31.65 -47.33 -9.53
N GLN A 275 -31.57 -47.06 -8.22
CA GLN A 275 -32.16 -47.88 -7.16
C GLN A 275 -33.45 -47.30 -6.54
N ILE A 276 -33.86 -46.09 -6.94
CA ILE A 276 -35.08 -45.45 -6.41
C ILE A 276 -36.27 -45.72 -7.32
N ARG A 277 -37.42 -46.06 -6.75
CA ARG A 277 -38.67 -46.16 -7.50
C ARG A 277 -39.03 -44.80 -8.09
N GLN A 278 -39.48 -44.77 -9.33
CA GLN A 278 -39.80 -43.56 -10.10
C GLN A 278 -40.71 -42.57 -9.32
N GLU A 279 -41.63 -43.11 -8.53
CA GLU A 279 -42.65 -42.40 -7.75
C GLU A 279 -42.09 -41.66 -6.51
N GLU A 280 -40.96 -42.12 -5.97
CA GLU A 280 -40.33 -41.54 -4.78
C GLU A 280 -39.11 -40.66 -5.14
N LYS A 281 -38.66 -40.74 -6.39
CA LYS A 281 -37.43 -40.11 -6.89
C LYS A 281 -37.42 -38.60 -6.67
N ASP A 282 -38.51 -37.91 -7.00
CA ASP A 282 -38.59 -36.45 -6.87
C ASP A 282 -38.62 -35.98 -5.41
N LYS A 283 -39.31 -36.72 -4.54
CA LYS A 283 -39.37 -36.41 -3.10
C LYS A 283 -38.02 -36.63 -2.42
N ILE A 284 -37.38 -37.77 -2.70
CA ILE A 284 -36.06 -38.12 -2.14
C ILE A 284 -34.98 -37.17 -2.64
N LEU A 285 -35.01 -36.78 -3.93
CA LEU A 285 -34.09 -35.78 -4.47
C LEU A 285 -34.26 -34.42 -3.78
N LYS A 286 -35.51 -33.99 -3.56
CA LYS A 286 -35.79 -32.72 -2.88
C LYS A 286 -35.32 -32.71 -1.42
N GLU A 287 -35.68 -33.72 -0.63
CA GLU A 287 -35.28 -33.84 0.79
C GLU A 287 -33.75 -33.89 0.94
N ARG A 288 -33.08 -34.61 0.04
CA ARG A 288 -31.62 -34.76 0.10
C ARG A 288 -30.89 -33.52 -0.41
N PHE A 289 -31.44 -32.83 -1.39
CA PHE A 289 -30.94 -31.54 -1.83
C PHE A 289 -31.11 -30.48 -0.75
N GLU A 290 -32.26 -30.44 -0.06
CA GLU A 290 -32.47 -29.59 1.11
C GLU A 290 -31.48 -29.94 2.25
N GLN A 291 -31.22 -31.23 2.51
CA GLN A 291 -30.17 -31.65 3.45
C GLN A 291 -28.78 -31.15 3.03
N ILE A 292 -28.38 -31.35 1.78
CA ILE A 292 -27.07 -30.95 1.30
C ILE A 292 -26.91 -29.44 1.36
N ILE A 293 -27.93 -28.69 0.95
CA ILE A 293 -27.93 -27.23 1.11
C ILE A 293 -27.85 -26.86 2.59
N ASN A 294 -28.64 -27.44 3.48
CA ASN A 294 -28.61 -27.07 4.90
C ASN A 294 -27.28 -27.45 5.58
N ASP A 295 -26.67 -28.56 5.20
CA ASP A 295 -25.40 -29.04 5.76
C ASP A 295 -24.18 -28.27 5.21
N VAL A 296 -24.28 -27.74 3.98
CA VAL A 296 -23.18 -27.15 3.22
C VAL A 296 -23.29 -25.62 3.11
N ALA A 297 -24.47 -25.06 2.87
CA ALA A 297 -24.69 -23.62 2.67
C ALA A 297 -24.46 -22.79 3.93
N VAL A 298 -24.82 -23.32 5.10
CA VAL A 298 -24.60 -22.65 6.40
C VAL A 298 -23.11 -22.42 6.69
N LYS A 299 -22.22 -23.14 6.01
CA LYS A 299 -20.76 -23.06 6.18
C LYS A 299 -20.06 -22.24 5.09
N MET A 300 -20.77 -21.69 4.11
CA MET A 300 -20.16 -21.02 2.95
C MET A 300 -20.19 -19.49 3.04
N SER A 301 -19.29 -18.83 2.31
CA SER A 301 -19.17 -17.37 2.27
C SER A 301 -19.05 -16.84 0.84
N GLY A 302 -19.38 -15.56 0.65
CA GLY A 302 -19.20 -14.86 -0.62
C GLY A 302 -20.23 -15.19 -1.71
N LYS A 303 -19.79 -15.18 -2.97
CA LYS A 303 -20.64 -15.36 -4.17
C LYS A 303 -21.45 -16.67 -4.13
N ILE A 304 -20.84 -17.74 -3.61
CA ILE A 304 -21.46 -19.06 -3.50
C ILE A 304 -22.64 -19.05 -2.51
N ALA A 305 -22.55 -18.32 -1.40
CA ALA A 305 -23.68 -18.17 -0.48
C ALA A 305 -24.87 -17.47 -1.16
N GLY A 306 -24.60 -16.42 -1.94
CA GLY A 306 -25.63 -15.71 -2.70
C GLY A 306 -26.26 -16.56 -3.81
N GLU A 307 -25.47 -17.37 -4.52
CA GLU A 307 -25.96 -18.30 -5.53
C GLU A 307 -26.81 -19.42 -4.89
N ILE A 308 -26.41 -19.93 -3.72
CA ILE A 308 -27.19 -20.92 -2.97
C ILE A 308 -28.50 -20.32 -2.45
N ASP A 309 -28.50 -19.10 -1.91
CA ASP A 309 -29.71 -18.40 -1.47
C ASP A 309 -30.68 -18.18 -2.65
N ALA A 310 -30.15 -17.77 -3.81
CA ALA A 310 -30.94 -17.61 -5.02
C ALA A 310 -31.54 -18.95 -5.49
N LEU A 311 -30.77 -20.04 -5.41
CA LEU A 311 -31.21 -21.40 -5.71
C LEU A 311 -32.29 -21.89 -4.74
N GLN A 312 -32.14 -21.68 -3.44
CA GLN A 312 -33.16 -22.00 -2.44
C GLN A 312 -34.47 -21.26 -2.74
N ILE A 313 -34.39 -19.95 -3.03
CA ILE A 313 -35.55 -19.12 -3.37
C ILE A 313 -36.22 -19.64 -4.65
N PHE A 314 -35.42 -20.00 -5.67
CA PHE A 314 -35.93 -20.53 -6.92
C PHE A 314 -36.68 -21.85 -6.72
N ILE A 315 -36.12 -22.80 -5.99
CA ILE A 315 -36.71 -24.13 -5.74
C ILE A 315 -37.99 -24.02 -4.93
N LYS A 316 -38.00 -23.15 -3.91
CA LYS A 316 -39.20 -22.89 -3.11
C LYS A 316 -40.35 -22.34 -3.95
N LYS A 317 -40.04 -21.50 -4.94
CA LYS A 317 -41.03 -20.91 -5.86
C LYS A 317 -41.42 -21.84 -7.02
N ASN A 318 -40.53 -22.75 -7.42
CA ASN A 318 -40.67 -23.56 -8.64
C ASN A 318 -40.42 -25.06 -8.37
N PRO A 319 -41.14 -25.71 -7.44
CA PRO A 319 -40.83 -27.07 -7.01
C PRO A 319 -40.97 -28.12 -8.13
N LEU A 320 -41.81 -27.86 -9.14
CA LEU A 320 -42.06 -28.74 -10.28
C LEU A 320 -40.93 -28.71 -11.34
N TYR A 321 -40.06 -27.71 -11.30
CA TYR A 321 -38.94 -27.55 -12.23
C TYR A 321 -37.64 -28.14 -11.68
N PHE A 322 -37.65 -28.62 -10.44
CA PHE A 322 -36.50 -29.27 -9.83
C PHE A 322 -36.40 -30.71 -10.33
N ASN A 323 -35.66 -30.89 -11.41
CA ASN A 323 -35.37 -32.20 -12.00
C ASN A 323 -33.86 -32.40 -12.15
N GLU A 324 -33.47 -33.63 -12.49
CA GLU A 324 -32.09 -34.05 -12.73
C GLU A 324 -31.34 -33.12 -13.72
N ARG A 325 -32.06 -32.45 -14.63
CA ARG A 325 -31.50 -31.50 -15.62
C ARG A 325 -31.18 -30.13 -15.04
N LEU A 326 -32.07 -29.53 -14.26
CA LEU A 326 -31.80 -28.26 -13.57
C LEU A 326 -30.64 -28.43 -12.59
N PHE A 327 -30.54 -29.62 -11.99
CA PHE A 327 -29.45 -30.01 -11.12
C PHE A 327 -28.09 -30.15 -11.84
N ASN A 328 -28.06 -30.78 -13.03
CA ASN A 328 -26.86 -30.86 -13.86
C ASN A 328 -26.41 -29.51 -14.47
N LEU A 329 -27.27 -28.48 -14.42
CA LEU A 329 -27.00 -27.12 -14.88
C LEU A 329 -26.36 -26.22 -13.81
N ILE A 330 -26.47 -26.61 -12.53
CA ILE A 330 -25.85 -25.93 -11.38
C ILE A 330 -24.42 -26.43 -11.22
#